data_AF-A0A5B9D6I3-F1
#
_entry.id   AF-A0A5B9D6I3-F1
#
_cell.length_a   1.000
_cell.length_b   1.000
_cell.length_c   1.000
_cell.angle_alpha   90.00
_cell.angle_beta   90.00
_cell.angle_gamma   90.00
#
_symmetry.space_group_name_H-M   'P 1'
#
loop_
_entity.id
_entity.type
_entity.pdbx_description
1 polymer ?
#
loop_
_entity_poly.entity_id
_entity_poly.type
_entity_poly.pdbx_seq_one_letter_code
_entity_poly.pdbx_strand_id
1 'polypeptide(L)'
;MISKEEAEEKLLKIYYDAKLDSYFDLYPTSASIEEFGETKDSDEFDSWYCIEDDKLLIGMWANNYEHGIPYFAVIMAHGCAKNWREDPLAKHMKLYAYSHLIIPIILIFLVGFISLYSRIGAILINLLGIGIIIYFIILKIKWKKRVLIRFRELFGNTGIYLPEEKIKKYSKSRFPDIIAITILQGFVIFCLLIISLALGFSNGV
;
A
#
# COMPACT_ATOMS: atom_id res chain seq x y z
N MET A 1 -0.77 0.88 -32.47
CA MET A 1 -1.96 1.13 -31.65
C MET A 1 -2.85 -0.09 -31.75
N ILE A 2 -2.84 -0.91 -30.70
CA ILE A 2 -3.67 -2.11 -30.58
C ILE A 2 -5.17 -1.77 -30.58
N SER A 3 -6.02 -2.73 -30.97
CA SER A 3 -7.47 -2.56 -30.90
C SER A 3 -7.99 -2.68 -29.47
N LYS A 4 -9.27 -2.33 -29.26
CA LYS A 4 -9.93 -2.50 -27.96
C LYS A 4 -10.00 -3.97 -27.57
N GLU A 5 -10.37 -4.82 -28.52
CA GLU A 5 -10.50 -6.27 -28.33
C GLU A 5 -9.15 -6.89 -27.97
N GLU A 6 -8.08 -6.50 -28.66
CA GLU A 6 -6.73 -6.95 -28.35
C GLU A 6 -6.27 -6.48 -26.95
N ALA A 7 -6.69 -5.28 -26.53
CA ALA A 7 -6.41 -4.77 -25.20
C ALA A 7 -7.16 -5.55 -24.10
N GLU A 8 -8.44 -5.84 -24.32
CA GLU A 8 -9.28 -6.64 -23.42
C GLU A 8 -8.72 -8.06 -23.24
N GLU A 9 -8.35 -8.74 -24.32
CA GLU A 9 -7.72 -10.06 -24.26
C GLU A 9 -6.41 -10.04 -23.45
N LYS A 10 -5.58 -9.01 -23.66
CA LYS A 10 -4.33 -8.83 -22.90
C LYS A 10 -4.61 -8.58 -21.42
N LEU A 11 -5.61 -7.78 -21.07
CA LEU A 11 -5.97 -7.50 -19.68
C LEU A 11 -6.55 -8.71 -18.96
N LEU A 12 -7.38 -9.50 -19.66
CA LEU A 12 -7.88 -10.78 -19.14
C LEU A 12 -6.73 -11.75 -18.89
N LYS A 13 -5.80 -11.86 -19.83
CA LYS A 13 -4.60 -12.68 -19.65
C LYS A 13 -3.79 -12.23 -18.43
N ILE A 14 -3.57 -10.92 -18.26
CA ILE A 14 -2.85 -10.36 -17.10
C ILE A 14 -3.55 -10.72 -15.79
N TYR A 15 -4.88 -10.71 -15.74
CA TYR A 15 -5.65 -11.12 -14.56
C TYR A 15 -5.35 -12.58 -14.15
N TYR A 16 -5.32 -13.49 -15.13
CA TYR A 16 -4.98 -14.89 -14.91
C TYR A 16 -3.49 -15.12 -14.62
N ASP A 17 -2.59 -14.42 -15.31
CA ASP A 17 -1.15 -14.48 -15.05
C ASP A 17 -0.82 -14.01 -13.63
N ALA A 18 -1.57 -13.02 -13.12
CA ALA A 18 -1.49 -12.57 -11.73
C ALA A 18 -2.13 -13.55 -10.73
N LYS A 19 -2.78 -14.62 -11.20
CA LYS A 19 -3.49 -15.62 -10.40
C LYS A 19 -4.56 -15.02 -9.49
N LEU A 20 -5.22 -13.96 -9.94
CA LEU A 20 -6.23 -13.28 -9.15
C LEU A 20 -7.51 -14.11 -8.98
N ASP A 21 -7.80 -14.97 -9.96
CA ASP A 21 -8.85 -15.99 -9.92
C ASP A 21 -8.76 -16.87 -8.67
N SER A 22 -7.55 -17.28 -8.29
CA SER A 22 -7.30 -18.09 -7.10
C SER A 22 -7.54 -17.38 -5.77
N TYR A 23 -7.66 -16.05 -5.78
CA TYR A 23 -7.84 -15.25 -4.56
C TYR A 23 -9.23 -14.64 -4.42
N PHE A 24 -9.94 -14.47 -5.53
CA PHE A 24 -11.28 -13.88 -5.51
C PHE A 24 -12.39 -14.92 -5.64
N ASP A 25 -12.08 -16.19 -5.89
CA ASP A 25 -13.05 -17.23 -6.25
C ASP A 25 -13.95 -16.80 -7.44
N LEU A 26 -13.38 -16.02 -8.35
CA LEU A 26 -14.05 -15.41 -9.49
C LEU A 26 -13.28 -15.70 -10.79
N TYR A 27 -14.02 -16.16 -11.80
CA TYR A 27 -13.48 -16.68 -13.07
C TYR A 27 -14.08 -15.95 -14.27
N PRO A 28 -13.67 -14.69 -14.52
CA PRO A 28 -14.18 -13.93 -15.67
C PRO A 28 -13.78 -14.60 -16.98
N THR A 29 -14.73 -14.83 -17.89
CA THR A 29 -14.52 -15.45 -19.20
C THR A 29 -14.09 -14.44 -20.25
N SER A 30 -14.39 -13.16 -20.02
CA SER A 30 -14.04 -12.04 -20.88
C SER A 30 -13.65 -10.80 -20.07
N ALA A 31 -12.97 -9.84 -20.70
CA ALA A 31 -12.74 -8.52 -20.14
C ALA A 31 -13.48 -7.47 -20.98
N SER A 32 -13.92 -6.39 -20.33
CA SER A 32 -14.52 -5.25 -21.02
C SER A 32 -13.96 -3.95 -20.49
N ILE A 33 -13.46 -3.12 -21.40
CA ILE A 33 -13.09 -1.73 -21.11
C ILE A 33 -14.36 -0.89 -21.29
N GLU A 34 -15.05 -0.60 -20.19
CA GLU A 34 -16.31 0.16 -20.21
C GLU A 34 -16.06 1.67 -20.29
N GLU A 35 -15.04 2.13 -19.59
CA GLU A 35 -14.65 3.53 -19.54
C GLU A 35 -13.23 3.68 -20.09
N PHE A 36 -13.07 4.46 -21.16
CA PHE A 36 -11.76 4.86 -21.68
C PHE A 36 -11.68 6.38 -21.76
N GLY A 37 -10.77 6.99 -20.99
CA GLY A 37 -10.56 8.43 -20.98
C GLY A 37 -9.11 8.79 -21.28
N GLU A 38 -8.89 9.75 -22.18
CA GLU A 38 -7.56 10.35 -22.31
C GLU A 38 -7.28 11.23 -21.09
N THR A 39 -6.14 11.00 -20.42
CA THR A 39 -5.63 11.97 -19.44
C THR A 39 -4.62 12.89 -20.10
N LYS A 40 -4.53 14.14 -19.64
CA LYS A 40 -3.38 15.01 -19.97
C LYS A 40 -2.24 14.88 -18.95
N ASP A 41 -2.55 14.44 -17.73
CA ASP A 41 -1.58 14.21 -16.67
C ASP A 41 -1.42 12.71 -16.45
N SER A 42 -0.24 12.17 -16.79
CA SER A 42 0.12 10.75 -16.61
C SER A 42 0.19 10.29 -15.14
N ASP A 43 -0.28 11.12 -14.21
CA ASP A 43 0.07 11.07 -12.80
C ASP A 43 -1.15 11.00 -11.88
N GLU A 44 -2.33 11.46 -12.33
CA GLU A 44 -3.62 11.25 -11.67
C GLU A 44 -4.39 10.19 -12.44
N PHE A 45 -4.57 9.01 -11.85
CA PHE A 45 -5.31 7.94 -12.51
C PHE A 45 -6.29 7.26 -11.57
N ASP A 46 -7.57 7.52 -11.84
CA ASP A 46 -8.79 6.94 -11.25
C ASP A 46 -9.16 5.57 -11.84
N SER A 47 -8.19 4.87 -12.44
CA SER A 47 -8.46 3.58 -13.08
C SER A 47 -8.99 2.55 -12.08
N TRP A 48 -9.85 1.65 -12.53
CA TRP A 48 -10.44 0.62 -11.67
C TRP A 48 -10.63 -0.68 -12.45
N TYR A 49 -10.74 -1.78 -11.72
CA TYR A 49 -11.29 -3.02 -12.26
C TYR A 49 -12.18 -3.67 -11.20
N CYS A 50 -13.25 -4.32 -11.65
CA CYS A 50 -14.06 -5.20 -10.83
C CYS A 50 -14.46 -6.42 -11.65
N ILE A 51 -15.07 -7.39 -10.99
CA ILE A 51 -15.64 -8.55 -11.66
C ILE A 51 -17.13 -8.50 -11.39
N GLU A 52 -17.91 -8.48 -12.45
CA GLU A 52 -19.36 -8.51 -12.42
C GLU A 52 -19.81 -9.64 -13.34
N ASP A 53 -20.67 -10.52 -12.81
CA ASP A 53 -21.04 -11.78 -13.44
C ASP A 53 -19.81 -12.61 -13.89
N ASP A 54 -19.61 -12.76 -15.19
CA ASP A 54 -18.50 -13.47 -15.82
C ASP A 54 -17.53 -12.53 -16.55
N LYS A 55 -17.55 -11.23 -16.25
CA LYS A 55 -16.74 -10.21 -16.94
C LYS A 55 -15.79 -9.48 -16.00
N LEU A 56 -14.57 -9.30 -16.47
CA LEU A 56 -13.59 -8.38 -15.89
C LEU A 56 -13.86 -6.98 -16.45
N LEU A 57 -14.56 -6.13 -15.68
CA LEU A 57 -14.85 -4.76 -16.07
C LEU A 57 -13.67 -3.85 -15.73
N ILE A 58 -13.34 -2.94 -16.64
CA ILE A 58 -12.14 -2.11 -16.57
C ILE A 58 -12.48 -0.66 -16.92
N GLY A 59 -12.15 0.25 -16.02
CA GLY A 59 -12.08 1.69 -16.28
C GLY A 59 -10.64 2.13 -16.47
N MET A 60 -10.29 2.58 -17.66
CA MET A 60 -8.93 2.94 -18.07
C MET A 60 -8.83 4.42 -18.45
N TRP A 61 -8.04 5.18 -17.70
CA TRP A 61 -7.59 6.50 -18.15
C TRP A 61 -6.15 6.39 -18.65
N ALA A 62 -5.93 6.63 -19.94
CA ALA A 62 -4.62 6.52 -20.59
C ALA A 62 -4.64 7.20 -21.98
N ASN A 63 -3.47 7.58 -22.49
CA ASN A 63 -3.34 8.13 -23.85
C ASN A 63 -3.71 7.12 -24.95
N ASN A 64 -3.53 5.82 -24.66
CA ASN A 64 -3.90 4.71 -25.53
C ASN A 64 -3.84 3.39 -24.71
N TYR A 65 -4.32 2.30 -25.29
CA TYR A 65 -4.33 0.99 -24.64
C TYR A 65 -2.92 0.44 -24.36
N GLU A 66 -1.96 0.64 -25.26
CA GLU A 66 -0.56 0.22 -25.08
C GLU A 66 0.08 0.90 -23.85
N HIS A 67 -0.31 2.13 -23.57
CA HIS A 67 0.09 2.88 -22.39
C HIS A 67 -0.59 2.38 -21.11
N GLY A 68 -1.87 1.99 -21.19
CA GLY A 68 -2.65 1.54 -20.03
C GLY A 68 -2.38 0.11 -19.58
N ILE A 69 -2.05 -0.82 -20.49
CA ILE A 69 -1.84 -2.24 -20.17
C ILE A 69 -0.75 -2.48 -19.11
N PRO A 70 0.46 -1.91 -19.24
CA PRO A 70 1.50 -2.10 -18.23
C PRO A 70 1.11 -1.56 -16.85
N TYR A 71 0.24 -0.55 -16.80
CA TYR A 71 -0.28 0.00 -15.56
C TYR A 71 -1.25 -0.97 -14.87
N PHE A 72 -2.17 -1.59 -15.62
CA PHE A 72 -3.04 -2.65 -15.10
C PHE A 72 -2.27 -3.88 -14.62
N ALA A 73 -1.17 -4.24 -15.29
CA ALA A 73 -0.28 -5.30 -14.80
C ALA A 73 0.29 -4.97 -13.40
N VAL A 74 0.64 -3.71 -13.12
CA VAL A 74 1.07 -3.31 -11.77
C VAL A 74 -0.08 -3.38 -10.76
N ILE A 75 -1.29 -2.95 -11.14
CA ILE A 75 -2.47 -3.03 -10.26
C ILE A 75 -2.80 -4.49 -9.91
N MET A 76 -2.82 -5.37 -10.91
CA MET A 76 -3.13 -6.78 -10.72
C MET A 76 -1.99 -7.50 -9.97
N ALA A 77 -0.72 -7.16 -10.23
CA ALA A 77 0.41 -7.59 -9.40
C ALA A 77 0.27 -7.13 -7.94
N HIS A 78 -0.23 -5.92 -7.68
CA HIS A 78 -0.48 -5.44 -6.33
C HIS A 78 -1.60 -6.26 -5.65
N GLY A 79 -2.69 -6.55 -6.36
CA GLY A 79 -3.75 -7.45 -5.87
C GLY A 79 -3.19 -8.84 -5.49
N CYS A 80 -2.35 -9.41 -6.35
CA CYS A 80 -1.68 -10.67 -6.10
C CYS A 80 -0.70 -10.59 -4.92
N ALA A 81 0.12 -9.53 -4.86
CA ALA A 81 1.10 -9.31 -3.78
C ALA A 81 0.42 -9.14 -2.43
N LYS A 82 -0.81 -8.61 -2.40
CA LYS A 82 -1.63 -8.56 -1.20
C LYS A 82 -1.94 -9.97 -0.71
N ASN A 83 -2.35 -10.88 -1.57
CA ASN A 83 -2.73 -12.23 -1.15
C ASN A 83 -1.56 -13.25 -1.17
N TRP A 84 -0.35 -12.80 -1.49
CA TRP A 84 0.82 -13.66 -1.63
C TRP A 84 1.23 -14.30 -0.29
N ARG A 85 1.12 -15.63 -0.23
CA ARG A 85 1.46 -16.53 0.88
C ARG A 85 0.69 -16.28 2.18
N GLU A 86 -0.65 -16.22 2.15
CA GLU A 86 -1.50 -16.11 3.37
C GLU A 86 -0.88 -15.20 4.44
N ASP A 87 -0.20 -14.13 4.02
CA ASP A 87 0.69 -13.44 4.93
C ASP A 87 -0.24 -12.85 5.98
N PRO A 88 -0.12 -13.23 7.27
CA PRO A 88 -1.02 -12.74 8.29
C PRO A 88 -1.15 -11.21 8.17
N LEU A 89 -0.07 -10.52 7.82
CA LEU A 89 -0.04 -9.06 7.65
C LEU A 89 -0.93 -8.50 6.54
N ALA A 90 -1.16 -9.24 5.45
CA ALA A 90 -1.99 -8.77 4.35
C ALA A 90 -3.47 -8.68 4.71
N LYS A 91 -3.96 -9.68 5.46
CA LYS A 91 -5.32 -9.71 6.03
C LYS A 91 -5.54 -8.52 6.97
N HIS A 92 -4.46 -8.03 7.58
CA HIS A 92 -4.48 -6.95 8.54
C HIS A 92 -4.09 -5.59 7.95
N MET A 93 -4.02 -5.37 6.63
CA MET A 93 -3.68 -4.04 6.07
C MET A 93 -4.64 -2.90 6.51
N LYS A 94 -5.93 -3.20 6.73
CA LYS A 94 -6.86 -2.24 7.36
C LYS A 94 -6.58 -2.09 8.86
N LEU A 95 -6.36 -3.20 9.56
CA LEU A 95 -5.97 -3.20 10.97
C LEU A 95 -4.63 -2.47 11.18
N TYR A 96 -3.74 -2.49 10.20
CA TYR A 96 -2.44 -1.83 10.10
C TYR A 96 -2.61 -0.31 10.00
N ALA A 97 -3.53 0.16 9.15
CA ALA A 97 -3.86 1.58 9.09
C ALA A 97 -4.45 2.07 10.41
N TYR A 98 -5.35 1.29 11.04
CA TYR A 98 -5.92 1.64 12.34
C TYR A 98 -4.92 1.51 13.49
N SER A 99 -4.06 0.50 13.50
CA SER A 99 -3.05 0.29 14.54
C SER A 99 -2.02 1.41 14.54
N HIS A 100 -1.65 1.93 13.37
CA HIS A 100 -0.75 3.07 13.24
C HIS A 100 -1.33 4.39 13.73
N LEU A 101 -2.65 4.46 13.90
CA LEU A 101 -3.31 5.64 14.44
C LEU A 101 -3.56 5.46 15.95
N ILE A 102 -4.03 4.28 16.36
CA ILE A 102 -4.47 4.00 17.73
C ILE A 102 -3.29 3.71 18.67
N ILE A 103 -2.31 2.91 18.25
CA ILE A 103 -1.17 2.51 19.12
C ILE A 103 -0.34 3.73 19.55
N PRO A 104 0.03 4.67 18.66
CA PRO A 104 0.79 5.86 19.06
C PRO A 104 0.02 6.75 20.05
N ILE A 105 -1.30 6.88 19.89
CA ILE A 105 -2.15 7.63 20.83
C ILE A 105 -2.13 6.96 22.21
N ILE A 106 -2.35 5.64 22.27
CA ILE A 106 -2.30 4.87 23.53
C ILE A 106 -0.95 5.04 24.22
N LEU A 107 0.16 4.97 23.46
CA LEU A 107 1.51 5.13 24.00
C LEU A 107 1.75 6.53 24.56
N ILE A 108 1.25 7.60 23.92
CA ILE A 108 1.33 8.96 24.47
C ILE A 108 0.64 9.04 25.84
N PHE A 109 -0.60 8.53 25.93
CA PHE A 109 -1.34 8.53 27.19
C PHE A 109 -0.63 7.71 28.26
N LEU A 110 -0.08 6.54 27.92
CA LEU A 110 0.66 5.70 28.86
C LEU A 110 1.92 6.39 29.37
N VAL A 111 2.71 7.02 28.49
CA VAL A 111 3.93 7.74 28.86
C VAL A 111 3.59 8.94 29.74
N GLY A 112 2.58 9.72 29.37
CA GLY A 112 2.11 10.84 30.19
C GLY A 112 1.69 10.39 31.58
N PHE A 113 0.87 9.34 31.70
CA PHE A 113 0.42 8.82 32.99
C PHE A 113 1.57 8.26 33.83
N ILE A 114 2.43 7.42 33.25
CA ILE A 114 3.53 6.76 33.99
C ILE A 114 4.62 7.76 34.38
N SER A 115 4.81 8.83 33.60
CA SER A 115 5.75 9.90 33.94
C SER A 115 5.41 10.62 35.25
N LEU A 116 4.15 10.58 35.68
CA LEU A 116 3.71 11.11 36.99
C LEU A 116 4.26 10.29 38.17
N TYR A 117 4.63 9.02 37.94
CA TYR A 117 5.01 8.07 39.00
C TYR A 117 6.45 7.56 38.85
N SER A 118 6.98 7.42 37.64
CA SER A 118 8.32 6.89 37.39
C SER A 118 8.92 7.40 36.09
N ARG A 119 10.00 8.19 36.20
CA ARG A 119 10.81 8.64 35.06
C ARG A 119 11.43 7.47 34.29
N ILE A 120 11.93 6.46 35.01
CA ILE A 120 12.54 5.27 34.41
C ILE A 120 11.48 4.47 33.63
N GLY A 121 10.28 4.32 34.18
CA GLY A 121 9.16 3.66 33.50
C GLY A 121 8.75 4.37 32.21
N ALA A 122 8.71 5.71 32.23
CA ALA A 122 8.40 6.51 31.05
C ALA A 122 9.46 6.36 29.94
N ILE A 123 10.75 6.32 30.29
CA ILE A 123 11.85 6.09 29.33
C ILE A 123 11.72 4.71 28.66
N LEU A 124 11.42 3.66 29.43
CA LEU A 124 11.28 2.31 28.90
C LEU A 124 10.11 2.20 27.90
N ILE A 125 8.99 2.83 28.20
CA ILE A 125 7.81 2.83 27.31
C ILE A 125 8.09 3.64 26.04
N ASN A 126 8.85 4.72 26.14
CA ASN A 126 9.29 5.47 24.97
C ASN A 126 10.17 4.64 24.03
N LEU A 127 11.12 3.89 24.57
CA LEU A 127 11.95 2.98 23.76
C LEU A 127 11.10 1.91 23.06
N LEU A 128 10.11 1.35 23.77
CA LEU A 128 9.16 0.39 23.17
C LEU A 128 8.32 1.04 22.06
N GLY A 129 7.78 2.23 22.30
CA GLY A 129 6.98 2.96 21.31
C GLY A 129 7.76 3.30 20.04
N ILE A 130 9.00 3.77 20.19
CA ILE A 130 9.90 4.03 19.05
C ILE A 130 10.21 2.73 18.30
N GLY A 131 10.50 1.64 19.01
CA GLY A 131 10.77 0.32 18.41
C GLY A 131 9.59 -0.19 17.58
N ILE A 132 8.36 -0.03 18.07
CA ILE A 132 7.12 -0.38 17.36
C ILE A 132 6.99 0.45 16.08
N ILE A 133 7.26 1.76 16.12
CA ILE A 133 7.19 2.63 14.93
C ILE A 133 8.24 2.22 13.89
N ILE A 134 9.49 1.97 14.29
CA ILE A 134 10.56 1.52 13.39
C ILE A 134 10.19 0.19 12.72
N TYR A 135 9.69 -0.77 13.49
CA TYR A 135 9.21 -2.05 12.97
C TYR A 135 8.19 -1.84 11.84
N PHE A 136 7.24 -0.93 12.04
CA PHE A 136 6.21 -0.63 11.06
C PHE A 136 6.72 0.08 9.80
N ILE A 137 7.73 0.95 9.91
CA ILE A 137 8.41 1.56 8.75
C ILE A 137 9.10 0.48 7.91
N ILE A 138 9.84 -0.43 8.55
CA ILE A 138 10.53 -1.54 7.87
C ILE A 138 9.52 -2.42 7.14
N LEU A 139 8.38 -2.72 7.78
CA LEU A 139 7.31 -3.50 7.20
C LEU A 139 6.74 -2.85 5.92
N LYS A 140 6.52 -1.52 5.93
CA LYS A 140 6.06 -0.74 4.77
C LYS A 140 7.04 -0.84 3.59
N ILE A 141 8.34 -0.75 3.87
CA ILE A 141 9.39 -0.88 2.83
C ILE A 141 9.40 -2.29 2.23
N LYS A 142 9.26 -3.33 3.06
CA LYS A 142 9.17 -4.73 2.60
C LYS A 142 7.98 -4.95 1.67
N TRP A 143 6.83 -4.30 1.94
CA TRP A 143 5.64 -4.36 1.07
C TRP A 143 5.87 -3.74 -0.32
N LYS A 144 6.50 -2.57 -0.40
CA LYS A 144 6.82 -1.97 -1.71
C LYS A 144 7.77 -2.86 -2.53
N LYS A 145 8.77 -3.45 -1.86
CA LYS A 145 9.67 -4.43 -2.50
C LYS A 145 8.92 -5.68 -2.96
N ARG A 146 7.89 -6.11 -2.22
CA ARG A 146 7.07 -7.27 -2.56
C ARG A 146 6.33 -7.09 -3.89
N VAL A 147 5.67 -5.94 -4.09
CA VAL A 147 4.96 -5.65 -5.36
C VAL A 147 5.94 -5.68 -6.53
N LEU A 148 7.14 -5.10 -6.37
CA LEU A 148 8.17 -5.13 -7.41
C LEU A 148 8.63 -6.55 -7.74
N ILE A 149 8.88 -7.39 -6.72
CA ILE A 149 9.27 -8.79 -6.92
C ILE A 149 8.15 -9.55 -7.66
N ARG A 150 6.89 -9.40 -7.23
CA ARG A 150 5.75 -10.06 -7.89
C ARG A 150 5.56 -9.60 -9.32
N PHE A 151 5.68 -8.31 -9.59
CA PHE A 151 5.60 -7.81 -10.95
C PHE A 151 6.67 -8.48 -11.84
N ARG A 152 7.92 -8.58 -11.36
CA ARG A 152 9.01 -9.24 -12.11
C ARG A 152 8.78 -10.74 -12.28
N GLU A 153 8.32 -11.43 -11.23
CA GLU A 153 8.03 -12.87 -11.28
C GLU A 153 6.88 -13.20 -12.24
N LEU A 154 5.80 -12.41 -12.21
CA LEU A 154 4.59 -12.66 -13.00
C LEU A 154 4.76 -12.22 -14.45
N PHE A 155 5.40 -11.07 -14.68
CA PHE A 155 5.40 -10.43 -15.99
C PHE A 155 6.77 -10.42 -16.68
N GLY A 156 7.85 -10.89 -16.04
CA GLY A 156 9.20 -10.88 -16.60
C GLY A 156 9.33 -11.57 -17.97
N ASN A 157 8.49 -12.58 -18.24
CA ASN A 157 8.48 -13.34 -19.49
C ASN A 157 7.32 -12.98 -20.44
N THR A 158 6.47 -12.02 -20.07
CA THR A 158 5.26 -11.66 -20.83
C THR A 158 5.48 -10.52 -21.85
N GLY A 159 6.68 -9.93 -21.87
CA GLY A 159 6.99 -8.73 -22.66
C GLY A 159 6.49 -7.43 -22.05
N ILE A 160 5.75 -7.48 -20.94
CA ILE A 160 5.30 -6.29 -20.19
C ILE A 160 6.46 -5.79 -19.34
N TYR A 161 7.20 -4.82 -19.89
CA TYR A 161 8.33 -4.20 -19.20
C TYR A 161 7.97 -2.81 -18.68
N LEU A 162 8.30 -2.56 -17.42
CA LEU A 162 8.13 -1.25 -16.79
C LEU A 162 9.38 -0.92 -15.96
N PRO A 163 9.95 0.30 -16.10
CA PRO A 163 11.03 0.75 -15.22
C PRO A 163 10.63 0.66 -13.74
N GLU A 164 11.57 0.29 -12.87
CA GLU A 164 11.33 0.13 -11.44
C GLU A 164 10.73 1.40 -10.81
N GLU A 165 11.14 2.59 -11.28
CA GLU A 165 10.60 3.88 -10.85
C GLU A 165 9.10 4.01 -11.13
N LYS A 166 8.65 3.57 -12.32
CA LYS A 166 7.22 3.56 -12.68
C LYS A 166 6.45 2.53 -11.85
N ILE A 167 7.01 1.35 -11.60
CA ILE A 167 6.38 0.33 -10.73
C ILE A 167 6.23 0.89 -9.31
N LYS A 168 7.28 1.52 -8.78
CA LYS A 168 7.24 2.19 -7.47
C LYS A 168 6.22 3.33 -7.43
N LYS A 169 6.13 4.13 -8.50
CA LYS A 169 5.16 5.22 -8.61
C LYS A 169 3.72 4.70 -8.60
N TYR A 170 3.40 3.72 -9.43
CA TYR A 170 2.04 3.19 -9.56
C TYR A 170 1.62 2.30 -8.38
N SER A 171 2.57 1.62 -7.74
CA SER A 171 2.28 0.97 -6.46
C SER A 171 2.04 2.00 -5.36
N LYS A 172 2.75 3.13 -5.36
CA LYS A 172 2.63 4.19 -4.34
C LYS A 172 1.23 4.80 -4.28
N SER A 173 0.54 5.04 -5.40
CA SER A 173 -0.83 5.60 -5.40
C SER A 173 -1.88 4.64 -4.81
N ARG A 174 -1.59 3.34 -4.74
CA ARG A 174 -2.47 2.32 -4.16
C ARG A 174 -2.16 1.98 -2.71
N PHE A 175 -0.99 2.39 -2.21
CA PHE A 175 -0.86 2.61 -0.79
C PHE A 175 -1.55 3.95 -0.52
N PRO A 176 -2.61 4.02 0.32
CA PRO A 176 -3.00 5.33 0.82
C PRO A 176 -1.72 5.90 1.41
N ASP A 177 -1.20 6.94 0.78
CA ASP A 177 0.02 7.56 1.25
C ASP A 177 -0.44 8.28 2.49
N ILE A 178 -0.37 7.54 3.61
CA ILE A 178 -0.81 8.04 4.88
C ILE A 178 0.28 8.97 5.39
N ILE A 179 0.55 10.01 4.61
CA ILE A 179 1.33 11.18 4.96
C ILE A 179 0.77 11.69 6.28
N ALA A 180 -0.56 11.72 6.44
CA ALA A 180 -1.23 12.00 7.71
C ALA A 180 -0.77 11.08 8.86
N ILE A 181 -0.63 9.76 8.67
CA ILE A 181 -0.12 8.84 9.71
C ILE A 181 1.38 9.00 9.91
N THR A 182 2.14 9.29 8.85
CA THR A 182 3.59 9.49 8.97
C THR A 182 3.89 10.79 9.72
N ILE A 183 3.12 11.84 9.44
CA ILE A 183 3.10 13.11 10.17
C ILE A 183 2.61 12.87 11.60
N LEU A 184 1.53 12.10 11.81
CA LEU A 184 1.03 11.76 13.14
C LEU A 184 2.05 10.96 13.95
N GLN A 185 2.75 10.00 13.33
CA GLN A 185 3.84 9.25 13.95
C GLN A 185 5.00 10.18 14.32
N GLY A 186 5.39 11.09 13.43
CA GLY A 186 6.39 12.11 13.71
C GLY A 186 5.97 13.04 14.84
N PHE A 187 4.71 13.45 14.86
CA PHE A 187 4.11 14.25 15.92
C PHE A 187 4.05 13.50 17.25
N VAL A 188 3.72 12.20 17.23
CA VAL A 188 3.75 11.36 18.44
C VAL A 188 5.17 11.25 18.97
N ILE A 189 6.16 10.96 18.13
CA ILE A 189 7.57 10.92 18.53
C ILE A 189 7.99 12.26 19.14
N PHE A 190 7.61 13.36 18.50
CA PHE A 190 7.89 14.70 18.98
C PHE A 190 7.23 14.99 20.34
N CYS A 191 5.96 14.62 20.52
CA CYS A 191 5.26 14.76 21.81
C CYS A 191 5.90 13.88 22.90
N LEU A 192 6.27 12.64 22.58
CA LEU A 192 6.96 11.73 23.50
C LEU A 192 8.32 12.28 23.94
N LEU A 193 9.07 12.90 23.01
CA LEU A 193 10.32 13.60 23.29
C LEU A 193 10.09 14.84 24.15
N ILE A 194 9.10 15.69 23.83
CA ILE A 194 8.77 16.88 24.62
C ILE A 194 8.32 16.52 26.03
N ILE A 195 7.43 15.54 26.20
CA ILE A 195 6.95 15.10 27.51
C ILE A 195 8.14 14.61 28.35
N SER A 196 9.07 13.87 27.74
CA SER A 196 10.29 13.41 28.41
C SER A 196 11.23 14.56 28.79
N LEU A 197 11.38 15.57 27.92
CA LEU A 197 12.22 16.74 28.17
C LEU A 197 11.61 17.68 29.21
N ALA A 198 10.34 18.08 29.06
CA ALA A 198 9.66 19.02 29.93
C ALA A 198 9.55 18.51 31.37
N LEU A 199 9.27 17.21 31.55
CA LEU A 199 9.22 16.58 32.87
C LEU A 199 10.60 16.17 33.39
N GLY A 200 11.62 16.13 32.54
CA GLY A 200 13.03 16.03 32.92
C GLY A 200 13.52 17.32 33.60
N PHE A 201 13.11 18.47 33.10
CA PHE A 201 13.45 19.79 33.67
C PHE A 201 12.58 20.19 34.88
N SER A 202 11.37 19.65 35.07
CA SER A 202 10.53 20.03 36.23
C SER A 202 10.96 19.41 37.57
N ASN A 203 11.72 18.30 37.57
CA ASN A 203 12.40 17.82 38.79
C ASN A 203 13.92 18.03 38.64
N GLY A 204 14.31 19.22 38.19
CA GLY A 204 15.60 19.80 38.56
C GLY A 204 15.60 20.12 40.05
N VAL A 205 15.76 19.07 40.86
CA VAL A 205 16.44 19.06 42.16
C VAL A 205 17.45 17.92 42.09
#